data_AF-A0ABD2MZ91-F1
#
_entry.id   AF-A0ABD2MZ91-F1
#
_cell.length_a   1.000
_cell.length_b   1.000
_cell.length_c   1.000
_cell.angle_alpha   90.00
_cell.angle_beta   90.00
_cell.angle_gamma   90.00
#
_symmetry.space_group_name_H-M   'P 1'
#
loop_
_entity.id
_entity.type
_entity.pdbx_description
1 polymer ?
#
loop_
_entity_poly.entity_id
_entity_poly.type
_entity_poly.pdbx_seq_one_letter_code
_entity_poly.pdbx_strand_id
1 'polypeptide(L)'
;MKNGLINLKVFRCHNCSLSKLHIKALEGLDILIKLDLSKNNLDRINGNIFRSTMSLLQLNLSFNKLTTVDNDLLSDLTSLQEIFLSDNEIEWIGESAFKRFPALRIINLANNRLKRINTDAFKNLRLRILDLRGNPWICECQSDEFRRKISGQGLLLLSPTCAEPSILKGKTWSEADIPCDRSAITSIKIASMNITLSCEAIGLPGLDLYWMTDGKIIGKDDGYSFPKYVLSKASEGNYTWNNLTITNVVNEDQREYKCAIQNSSLPNEHKVTLDVKLL
;
A
#
# COMPACT_ATOMS: atom_id res chain seq x y z
N MET A 1 -32.89 17.76 33.27
CA MET A 1 -32.18 16.92 34.26
C MET A 1 -30.75 16.70 33.77
N LYS A 2 -29.77 17.28 34.47
CA LYS A 2 -28.32 17.11 34.25
C LYS A 2 -27.84 15.80 34.91
N ASN A 3 -28.41 14.66 34.50
CA ASN A 3 -27.97 13.35 35.00
C ASN A 3 -27.20 12.61 33.89
N GLY A 4 -26.18 13.28 33.33
CA GLY A 4 -25.24 12.65 32.41
C GLY A 4 -24.23 11.80 33.16
N LEU A 5 -23.61 10.82 32.50
CA LEU A 5 -22.55 9.98 33.04
C LEU A 5 -21.20 10.75 33.11
N ILE A 6 -21.21 11.93 33.72
CA ILE A 6 -20.13 12.93 33.69
C ILE A 6 -18.81 12.46 34.35
N ASN A 7 -18.87 11.40 35.16
CA ASN A 7 -17.71 10.81 35.83
C ASN A 7 -17.22 9.52 35.15
N LEU A 8 -17.81 9.14 34.01
CA LEU A 8 -17.50 7.88 33.35
C LEU A 8 -16.17 7.96 32.61
N LYS A 9 -15.18 7.22 33.11
CA LYS A 9 -13.84 7.12 32.50
C LYS A 9 -13.67 5.90 31.60
N VAL A 10 -14.46 4.86 31.81
CA VAL A 10 -14.36 3.61 31.07
C VAL A 10 -15.75 3.18 30.67
N PHE A 11 -15.98 3.02 29.37
CA PHE A 11 -17.20 2.46 28.83
C PHE A 11 -16.86 1.18 28.05
N ARG A 12 -17.57 0.09 28.35
CA ARG A 12 -17.40 -1.19 27.66
C ARG A 12 -18.76 -1.68 27.19
N CYS A 13 -18.90 -1.81 25.88
CA CYS A 13 -20.01 -2.50 25.23
C CYS A 13 -19.45 -3.60 24.31
N HIS A 14 -18.67 -4.51 24.90
CA HIS A 14 -18.15 -5.67 24.21
C HIS A 14 -19.27 -6.69 23.97
N ASN A 15 -19.42 -7.20 22.75
CA ASN A 15 -20.45 -8.19 22.43
C ASN A 15 -21.89 -7.72 22.72
N CYS A 16 -22.17 -6.46 22.40
CA CYS A 16 -23.49 -5.83 22.56
C CYS A 16 -24.39 -5.98 21.33
N SER A 17 -23.93 -6.67 20.28
CA SER A 17 -24.64 -6.81 19.00
C SER A 17 -24.92 -5.46 18.31
N LEU A 18 -24.11 -4.42 18.56
CA LEU A 18 -24.27 -3.10 17.95
C LEU A 18 -24.00 -3.18 16.44
N SER A 19 -24.91 -2.67 15.62
CA SER A 19 -24.72 -2.55 14.16
C SER A 19 -24.55 -1.11 13.70
N LYS A 20 -25.01 -0.14 14.50
CA LYS A 20 -24.92 1.30 14.22
C LYS A 20 -24.69 2.05 15.52
N LEU A 21 -23.99 3.17 15.42
CA LEU A 21 -23.84 4.13 16.51
C LEU A 21 -24.47 5.45 16.11
N HIS A 22 -25.31 6.00 16.98
CA HIS A 22 -25.83 7.35 16.78
C HIS A 22 -24.72 8.37 17.00
N ILE A 23 -24.67 9.44 16.19
CA ILE A 23 -23.62 10.48 16.23
C ILE A 23 -23.50 11.19 17.59
N LYS A 24 -24.56 11.15 18.40
CA LYS A 24 -24.61 11.71 19.76
C LYS A 24 -24.48 10.66 20.88
N ALA A 25 -24.18 9.40 20.56
CA ALA A 25 -24.19 8.32 21.56
C ALA A 25 -23.14 8.51 22.67
N LEU A 26 -22.07 9.28 22.41
CA LEU A 26 -21.01 9.59 23.37
C LEU A 26 -21.05 11.07 23.85
N GLU A 27 -22.14 11.79 23.57
CA GLU A 27 -22.28 13.20 23.95
C GLU A 27 -22.24 13.35 25.49
N GLY A 28 -21.41 14.28 25.98
CA GLY A 28 -21.23 14.55 27.41
C GLY A 28 -20.32 13.56 28.16
N LEU A 29 -19.61 12.67 27.45
CA LEU A 29 -18.60 11.77 28.03
C LEU A 29 -17.19 12.37 27.94
N ASP A 30 -17.04 13.64 28.34
CA ASP A 30 -15.84 14.47 28.09
C ASP A 30 -14.56 13.93 28.75
N ILE A 31 -14.70 13.18 29.83
CA ILE A 31 -13.59 12.60 30.59
C ILE A 31 -13.36 11.10 30.30
N LEU A 32 -13.99 10.56 29.26
CA LEU A 32 -13.85 9.16 28.87
C LEU A 32 -12.41 8.88 28.45
N ILE A 33 -11.78 7.90 29.09
CA ILE A 33 -10.38 7.50 28.89
C ILE A 33 -10.31 6.23 28.04
N LYS A 34 -11.22 5.29 28.26
CA LYS A 34 -11.24 3.99 27.57
C LYS A 34 -12.62 3.67 27.02
N LEU A 35 -12.66 3.32 25.74
CA LEU A 35 -13.86 2.92 25.02
C LEU A 35 -13.63 1.56 24.39
N ASP A 36 -14.41 0.57 24.82
CA ASP A 36 -14.42 -0.77 24.24
C ASP A 36 -15.75 -1.05 23.54
N LEU A 37 -15.69 -1.14 22.21
CA LEU A 37 -16.79 -1.50 21.32
C LEU A 37 -16.45 -2.75 20.49
N SER A 38 -15.53 -3.58 20.99
CA SER A 38 -15.11 -4.79 20.29
C SER A 38 -16.18 -5.88 20.27
N LYS A 39 -16.07 -6.83 19.33
CA LYS A 39 -17.04 -7.91 19.10
C LYS A 39 -18.46 -7.38 18.85
N ASN A 40 -18.60 -6.39 17.98
CA ASN A 40 -19.91 -5.92 17.53
C ASN A 40 -20.04 -6.15 16.01
N ASN A 41 -21.10 -5.61 15.41
CA ASN A 41 -21.39 -5.71 13.99
C ASN A 41 -21.21 -4.36 13.27
N LEU A 42 -20.29 -3.52 13.75
CA LEU A 42 -20.06 -2.19 13.19
C LEU A 42 -19.33 -2.31 11.86
N ASP A 43 -19.98 -1.93 10.76
CA ASP A 43 -19.39 -1.87 9.43
C ASP A 43 -18.89 -0.46 9.07
N ARG A 44 -19.44 0.57 9.74
CA ARG A 44 -19.08 1.98 9.59
C ARG A 44 -19.12 2.71 10.92
N ILE A 45 -18.21 3.67 11.09
CA ILE A 45 -18.21 4.60 12.22
C ILE A 45 -18.08 6.01 11.65
N ASN A 46 -18.96 6.92 12.10
CA ASN A 46 -18.84 8.32 11.74
C ASN A 46 -17.93 9.01 12.76
N GLY A 47 -16.79 9.58 12.33
CA GLY A 47 -15.81 10.18 13.23
C GLY A 47 -16.36 11.28 14.14
N ASN A 48 -17.46 11.94 13.76
CA ASN A 48 -18.10 12.97 14.59
C ASN A 48 -18.66 12.43 15.91
N ILE A 49 -18.83 11.11 16.07
CA ILE A 49 -19.20 10.50 17.35
C ILE A 49 -18.18 10.79 18.45
N PHE A 50 -16.93 11.05 18.08
CA PHE A 50 -15.82 11.25 19.01
C PHE A 50 -15.60 12.72 19.40
N ARG A 51 -16.40 13.66 18.89
CA ARG A 51 -16.24 15.11 19.17
C ARG A 51 -16.22 15.45 20.65
N SER A 52 -16.97 14.72 21.48
CA SER A 52 -17.04 14.91 22.94
C SER A 52 -16.11 13.97 23.72
N THR A 53 -15.21 13.22 23.08
CA THR A 53 -14.33 12.25 23.75
C THR A 53 -12.86 12.50 23.44
N MET A 54 -12.43 13.77 23.43
CA MET A 54 -11.04 14.16 23.13
C MET A 54 -10.02 13.64 24.14
N SER A 55 -10.47 13.29 25.36
CA SER A 55 -9.67 12.70 26.44
C SER A 55 -9.38 11.20 26.26
N LEU A 56 -9.94 10.57 25.22
CA LEU A 56 -9.83 9.13 25.03
C LEU A 56 -8.38 8.74 24.74
N LEU A 57 -7.86 7.81 25.56
CA LEU A 57 -6.51 7.28 25.43
C LEU A 57 -6.50 5.91 24.75
N GLN A 58 -7.57 5.14 24.92
CA GLN A 58 -7.67 3.77 24.40
C GLN A 58 -9.01 3.55 23.71
N LEU A 59 -8.96 3.12 22.44
CA LEU A 59 -10.11 2.75 21.64
C LEU A 59 -9.97 1.30 21.15
N ASN A 60 -10.93 0.44 21.52
CA ASN A 60 -10.99 -0.92 21.02
C ASN A 60 -12.21 -1.13 20.12
N LEU A 61 -11.93 -1.39 18.84
CA LEU A 61 -12.88 -1.66 17.77
C LEU A 61 -12.65 -3.05 17.13
N SER A 62 -11.86 -3.91 17.79
CA SER A 62 -11.52 -5.23 17.25
C SER A 62 -12.76 -6.13 17.10
N PHE A 63 -12.73 -7.12 16.21
CA PHE A 63 -13.87 -8.02 15.94
C PHE A 63 -15.13 -7.24 15.55
N ASN A 64 -15.00 -6.38 14.54
CA ASN A 64 -16.13 -5.70 13.90
C ASN A 64 -16.06 -5.98 12.38
N LYS A 65 -16.74 -5.18 11.55
CA LYS A 65 -16.82 -5.35 10.10
C LYS A 65 -16.31 -4.12 9.35
N LEU A 66 -15.41 -3.35 9.97
CA LEU A 66 -14.87 -2.13 9.39
C LEU A 66 -14.05 -2.47 8.15
N THR A 67 -14.25 -1.75 7.05
CA THR A 67 -13.53 -1.97 5.78
C THR A 67 -12.46 -0.93 5.50
N THR A 68 -12.49 0.22 6.18
CA THR A 68 -11.55 1.32 5.98
C THR A 68 -11.21 2.03 7.28
N VAL A 69 -10.02 2.64 7.33
CA VAL A 69 -9.66 3.68 8.29
C VAL A 69 -9.35 4.94 7.50
N ASP A 70 -10.36 5.77 7.32
CA ASP A 70 -10.35 7.02 6.59
C ASP A 70 -9.73 8.17 7.40
N ASN A 71 -9.29 9.23 6.70
CA ASN A 71 -8.47 10.31 7.28
C ASN A 71 -9.15 11.05 8.45
N ASP A 72 -10.48 11.11 8.45
CA ASP A 72 -11.27 11.87 9.42
C ASP A 72 -11.94 11.00 10.48
N LEU A 73 -11.81 9.67 10.40
CA LEU A 73 -12.50 8.74 11.31
C LEU A 73 -12.15 9.01 12.79
N LEU A 74 -10.90 9.38 13.05
CA LEU A 74 -10.36 9.54 14.39
C LEU A 74 -9.94 10.98 14.70
N SER A 75 -10.20 11.95 13.80
CA SER A 75 -9.54 13.27 13.79
C SER A 75 -9.59 14.05 15.09
N ASP A 76 -10.65 13.85 15.89
CA ASP A 76 -10.90 14.54 17.15
C ASP A 76 -10.21 13.89 18.37
N LEU A 77 -9.72 12.65 18.22
CA LEU A 77 -9.10 11.85 19.29
C LEU A 77 -7.62 12.21 19.52
N THR A 78 -7.32 13.49 19.71
CA THR A 78 -5.93 14.00 19.78
C THR A 78 -5.08 13.42 20.91
N SER A 79 -5.70 12.89 21.97
CA SER A 79 -5.01 12.25 23.11
C SER A 79 -4.78 10.75 22.93
N LEU A 80 -5.23 10.15 21.82
CA LEU A 80 -5.24 8.69 21.64
C LEU A 80 -3.82 8.11 21.69
N GLN A 81 -3.66 7.05 22.49
CA GLN A 81 -2.40 6.34 22.70
C GLN A 81 -2.44 4.91 22.15
N GLU A 82 -3.61 4.28 22.20
CA GLU A 82 -3.80 2.88 21.84
C GLU A 82 -5.06 2.71 21.00
N ILE A 83 -4.91 2.07 19.84
CA ILE A 83 -6.01 1.69 18.99
C ILE A 83 -5.93 0.21 18.60
N PHE A 84 -7.04 -0.49 18.79
CA PHE A 84 -7.18 -1.90 18.47
C PHE A 84 -8.26 -2.06 17.41
N LEU A 85 -7.86 -2.53 16.24
CA LEU A 85 -8.67 -2.73 15.03
C LEU A 85 -8.51 -4.16 14.49
N SER A 86 -8.04 -5.10 15.31
CA SER A 86 -7.80 -6.46 14.83
C SER A 86 -9.10 -7.17 14.46
N ASP A 87 -9.02 -8.17 13.60
CA ASP A 87 -10.16 -9.02 13.25
C ASP A 87 -11.33 -8.18 12.70
N ASN A 88 -11.02 -7.29 11.76
CA ASN A 88 -11.97 -6.53 10.96
C ASN A 88 -11.80 -6.91 9.47
N GLU A 89 -12.42 -6.15 8.57
CA GLU A 89 -12.33 -6.37 7.12
C GLU A 89 -11.57 -5.23 6.44
N ILE A 90 -10.62 -4.60 7.15
CA ILE A 90 -9.98 -3.37 6.68
C ILE A 90 -9.10 -3.66 5.47
N GLU A 91 -9.41 -3.02 4.35
CA GLU A 91 -8.68 -3.12 3.09
C GLU A 91 -7.80 -1.89 2.83
N TRP A 92 -8.14 -0.74 3.43
CA TRP A 92 -7.47 0.52 3.16
C TRP A 92 -7.33 1.41 4.40
N ILE A 93 -6.18 2.08 4.50
CA ILE A 93 -5.86 3.09 5.50
C ILE A 93 -5.47 4.37 4.77
N GLY A 94 -6.13 5.46 5.11
CA GLY A 94 -5.85 6.78 4.56
C GLY A 94 -4.46 7.29 4.91
N GLU A 95 -3.85 8.03 3.99
CA GLU A 95 -2.48 8.57 4.12
C GLU A 95 -2.30 9.50 5.32
N SER A 96 -3.39 10.10 5.81
CA SER A 96 -3.39 10.97 7.00
C SER A 96 -4.16 10.37 8.16
N ALA A 97 -4.58 9.11 8.07
CA ALA A 97 -5.44 8.43 9.05
C ALA A 97 -4.89 8.46 10.47
N PHE A 98 -3.56 8.51 10.67
CA PHE A 98 -2.95 8.60 11.99
C PHE A 98 -2.12 9.86 12.24
N LYS A 99 -2.08 10.80 11.28
CA LYS A 99 -1.17 11.97 11.30
C LYS A 99 -1.40 12.92 12.48
N ARG A 100 -2.62 12.94 13.03
CA ARG A 100 -3.04 13.84 14.12
C ARG A 100 -2.84 13.26 15.54
N PHE A 101 -2.21 12.08 15.68
CA PHE A 101 -2.06 11.40 16.97
C PHE A 101 -0.59 11.27 17.39
N PRO A 102 0.07 12.36 17.84
CA PRO A 102 1.47 12.33 18.23
C PRO A 102 1.74 11.44 19.47
N ALA A 103 0.70 11.15 20.25
CA ALA A 103 0.77 10.30 21.44
C ALA A 103 0.55 8.80 21.15
N LEU A 104 0.19 8.45 19.91
CA LEU A 104 -0.13 7.07 19.52
C LEU A 104 1.11 6.18 19.64
N ARG A 105 0.95 5.07 20.35
CA ARG A 105 2.05 4.13 20.68
C ARG A 105 1.72 2.70 20.30
N ILE A 106 0.44 2.32 20.29
CA ILE A 106 0.01 0.96 19.97
C ILE A 106 -1.03 1.02 18.88
N ILE A 107 -0.74 0.34 17.77
CA ILE A 107 -1.70 0.09 16.70
C ILE A 107 -1.76 -1.42 16.47
N ASN A 108 -2.93 -2.00 16.66
CA ASN A 108 -3.18 -3.39 16.29
C ASN A 108 -4.12 -3.45 15.08
N LEU A 109 -3.58 -3.89 13.94
CA LEU A 109 -4.28 -4.08 12.67
C LEU A 109 -4.25 -5.56 12.24
N ALA A 110 -3.96 -6.47 13.16
CA ALA A 110 -3.85 -7.89 12.83
C ALA A 110 -5.16 -8.45 12.27
N ASN A 111 -5.07 -9.50 11.45
CA ASN A 111 -6.23 -10.22 10.90
C ASN A 111 -7.22 -9.29 10.19
N ASN A 112 -6.72 -8.50 9.24
CA ASN A 112 -7.52 -7.65 8.36
C ASN A 112 -7.27 -8.08 6.89
N ARG A 113 -7.67 -7.24 5.93
CA ARG A 113 -7.55 -7.50 4.49
C ARG A 113 -6.55 -6.55 3.81
N LEU A 114 -5.61 -5.99 4.57
CA LEU A 114 -4.61 -5.07 4.05
C LEU A 114 -3.65 -5.81 3.12
N LYS A 115 -3.55 -5.31 1.88
CA LYS A 115 -2.63 -5.87 0.88
C LYS A 115 -1.33 -5.11 0.79
N ARG A 116 -1.33 -3.80 1.08
CA ARG A 116 -0.18 -2.91 0.96
C ARG A 116 -0.11 -1.94 2.11
N ILE A 117 1.11 -1.61 2.53
CA ILE A 117 1.34 -0.67 3.61
C ILE A 117 1.37 0.75 3.06
N ASN A 118 0.52 1.60 3.60
CA ASN A 118 0.57 3.03 3.34
C ASN A 118 1.62 3.67 4.26
N THR A 119 2.84 3.86 3.76
CA THR A 119 3.97 4.41 4.54
C THR A 119 3.69 5.81 5.11
N ASP A 120 2.87 6.62 4.43
CA ASP A 120 2.57 7.99 4.86
C ASP A 120 1.61 8.02 6.05
N ALA A 121 0.70 7.05 6.16
CA ALA A 121 -0.21 6.93 7.29
C ALA A 121 0.53 6.82 8.64
N PHE A 122 1.73 6.23 8.64
CA PHE A 122 2.55 6.02 9.83
C PHE A 122 3.71 7.02 9.96
N LYS A 123 3.79 8.00 9.05
CA LYS A 123 4.86 8.99 9.02
C LYS A 123 4.83 9.83 10.30
N ASN A 124 5.99 10.00 10.94
CA ASN A 124 6.19 10.75 12.18
C ASN A 124 5.59 10.14 13.46
N LEU A 125 5.02 8.93 13.39
CA LEU A 125 4.60 8.22 14.60
C LEU A 125 5.81 7.60 15.32
N ARG A 126 5.78 7.63 16.66
CA ARG A 126 6.75 6.93 17.52
C ARG A 126 6.08 5.75 18.21
N LEU A 127 5.73 4.76 17.40
CA LEU A 127 5.05 3.57 17.87
C LEU A 127 5.97 2.72 18.75
N ARG A 128 5.38 2.08 19.77
CA ARG A 128 5.98 1.01 20.56
C ARG A 128 5.60 -0.36 20.05
N ILE A 129 4.36 -0.52 19.59
CA ILE A 129 3.84 -1.77 19.05
C ILE A 129 3.04 -1.48 17.79
N LEU A 130 3.36 -2.23 16.74
CA LEU A 130 2.58 -2.29 15.51
C LEU A 130 2.36 -3.75 15.14
N ASP A 131 1.12 -4.20 15.18
CA ASP A 131 0.74 -5.55 14.75
C ASP A 131 0.08 -5.51 13.37
N LEU A 132 0.73 -6.15 12.40
CA LEU A 132 0.29 -6.25 11.01
C LEU A 132 0.04 -7.70 10.58
N ARG A 133 0.14 -8.67 11.50
CA ARG A 133 0.04 -10.10 11.15
C ARG A 133 -1.34 -10.47 10.62
N GLY A 134 -1.44 -11.61 9.92
CA GLY A 134 -2.73 -12.12 9.45
C GLY A 134 -3.40 -11.26 8.37
N ASN A 135 -2.65 -10.41 7.67
CA ASN A 135 -3.12 -9.65 6.52
C ASN A 135 -2.51 -10.23 5.23
N PRO A 136 -3.21 -10.18 4.09
CA PRO A 136 -2.75 -10.72 2.81
C PRO A 136 -1.73 -9.81 2.11
N TRP A 137 -0.57 -9.58 2.75
CA TRP A 137 0.42 -8.64 2.26
C TRP A 137 1.02 -9.04 0.91
N ILE A 138 1.02 -8.09 -0.02
CA ILE A 138 1.82 -8.10 -1.22
C ILE A 138 3.19 -7.56 -0.83
N CYS A 139 4.15 -8.45 -0.65
CA CYS A 139 5.53 -8.10 -0.33
C CYS A 139 6.21 -7.50 -1.53
N GLU A 140 6.45 -6.19 -1.43
CA GLU A 140 7.13 -5.42 -2.44
C GLU A 140 8.14 -4.42 -1.87
N CYS A 141 8.84 -3.70 -2.75
CA CYS A 141 9.87 -2.75 -2.36
C CYS A 141 9.42 -1.78 -1.25
N GLN A 142 8.15 -1.34 -1.28
CA GLN A 142 7.57 -0.47 -0.25
C GLN A 142 7.50 -1.14 1.14
N SER A 143 7.21 -2.44 1.19
CA SER A 143 7.16 -3.18 2.46
C SER A 143 8.54 -3.35 3.09
N ASP A 144 9.59 -3.56 2.29
CA ASP A 144 10.97 -3.59 2.78
C ASP A 144 11.44 -2.21 3.24
N GLU A 145 11.16 -1.15 2.47
CA GLU A 145 11.50 0.22 2.85
C GLU A 145 10.83 0.60 4.18
N PHE A 146 9.53 0.30 4.31
CA PHE A 146 8.80 0.51 5.56
C PHE A 146 9.46 -0.24 6.71
N ARG A 147 9.71 -1.55 6.55
CA ARG A 147 10.37 -2.40 7.55
C ARG A 147 11.70 -1.81 8.00
N ARG A 148 12.58 -1.42 7.06
CA ARG A 148 13.89 -0.80 7.37
C ARG A 148 13.73 0.51 8.14
N LYS A 149 12.79 1.36 7.72
CA LYS A 149 12.52 2.66 8.36
C LYS A 149 12.04 2.53 9.81
N ILE A 150 11.25 1.50 10.12
CA ILE A 150 10.70 1.31 11.47
C ILE A 150 11.60 0.46 12.38
N SER A 151 12.44 -0.41 11.82
CA SER A 151 13.35 -1.28 12.58
C SER A 151 14.35 -0.49 13.44
N GLY A 152 14.72 0.72 13.02
CA GLY A 152 15.64 1.59 13.78
C GLY A 152 15.00 2.36 14.95
N GLN A 153 13.70 2.23 15.19
CA GLN A 153 12.97 3.09 16.13
C GLN A 153 12.65 2.42 17.49
N GLY A 154 13.15 1.21 17.75
CA GLY A 154 12.80 0.44 18.95
C GLY A 154 11.33 -0.01 18.98
N LEU A 155 10.67 -0.02 17.81
CA LEU A 155 9.32 -0.53 17.61
C LEU A 155 9.33 -2.05 17.68
N LEU A 156 8.41 -2.63 18.49
CA LEU A 156 8.05 -4.03 18.34
C LEU A 156 7.09 -4.18 17.16
N LEU A 157 7.66 -4.45 15.99
CA LEU A 157 6.90 -4.88 14.83
C LEU A 157 6.62 -6.38 14.97
N LEU A 158 5.35 -6.76 15.06
CA LEU A 158 4.98 -8.17 14.97
C LEU A 158 4.97 -8.55 13.49
N SER A 159 6.03 -9.25 13.08
CA SER A 159 6.43 -9.44 11.68
C SER A 159 5.30 -10.00 10.82
N PRO A 160 4.79 -9.23 9.85
CA PRO A 160 3.85 -9.72 8.86
C PRO A 160 4.50 -10.73 7.90
N THR A 161 3.68 -11.61 7.33
CA THR A 161 4.07 -12.61 6.33
C THR A 161 3.54 -12.24 4.95
N CYS A 162 4.30 -12.55 3.90
CA CYS A 162 3.89 -12.35 2.52
C CYS A 162 2.78 -13.34 2.14
N ALA A 163 1.70 -12.83 1.56
CA ALA A 163 0.73 -13.63 0.82
C ALA A 163 1.12 -13.69 -0.68
N GLU A 164 1.63 -12.58 -1.19
CA GLU A 164 2.15 -12.43 -2.55
C GLU A 164 3.51 -11.72 -2.53
N PRO A 165 4.32 -11.83 -3.60
CA PRO A 165 4.16 -12.78 -4.70
C PRO A 165 4.33 -14.23 -4.22
N SER A 166 3.84 -15.18 -5.00
CA SER A 166 3.91 -16.63 -4.70
C SER A 166 5.31 -17.14 -4.29
N ILE A 167 6.39 -16.57 -4.86
CA ILE A 167 7.79 -16.93 -4.50
C ILE A 167 8.19 -16.51 -3.07
N LEU A 168 7.52 -15.50 -2.51
CA LEU A 168 7.73 -15.03 -1.14
C LEU A 168 6.66 -15.53 -0.17
N LYS A 169 5.62 -16.21 -0.67
CA LYS A 169 4.47 -16.63 0.14
C LYS A 169 4.90 -17.39 1.39
N GLY A 170 4.40 -16.96 2.54
CA GLY A 170 4.70 -17.52 3.86
C GLY A 170 5.98 -17.00 4.52
N LYS A 171 6.90 -16.34 3.78
CA LYS A 171 8.07 -15.70 4.38
C LYS A 171 7.65 -14.47 5.18
N THR A 172 8.30 -14.22 6.31
CA THR A 172 8.12 -12.95 7.04
C THR A 172 8.78 -11.80 6.26
N TRP A 173 8.35 -10.56 6.47
CA TRP A 173 8.99 -9.40 5.83
C TRP A 173 10.48 -9.27 6.16
N SER A 174 10.92 -9.79 7.31
CA SER A 174 12.33 -9.76 7.72
C SER A 174 13.18 -10.84 7.04
N GLU A 175 12.57 -11.98 6.69
CA GLU A 175 13.23 -13.11 6.01
C GLU A 175 13.04 -13.07 4.49
N ALA A 176 12.06 -12.31 4.01
CA ALA A 176 11.82 -12.13 2.60
C ALA A 176 12.97 -11.30 2.02
N ASP A 177 13.81 -11.94 1.21
CA ASP A 177 14.75 -11.27 0.32
C ASP A 177 13.96 -10.58 -0.79
N ILE A 178 13.36 -9.44 -0.46
CA ILE A 178 12.55 -8.64 -1.36
C ILE A 178 13.51 -7.92 -2.30
N PRO A 179 13.56 -8.27 -3.61
CA PRO A 179 14.48 -7.63 -4.55
C PRO A 179 14.02 -6.19 -4.78
N CYS A 180 14.72 -5.26 -4.13
CA CYS A 180 14.52 -3.82 -4.26
C CYS A 180 15.49 -3.17 -5.26
N ASP A 181 16.49 -3.92 -5.73
CA ASP A 181 17.47 -3.43 -6.69
C ASP A 181 16.85 -3.38 -8.09
N ARG A 182 16.80 -2.18 -8.66
CA ARG A 182 16.10 -1.89 -9.91
C ARG A 182 17.14 -1.63 -10.97
N SER A 183 17.53 -2.68 -11.67
CA SER A 183 18.34 -2.56 -12.87
C SER A 183 17.47 -2.88 -14.08
N ALA A 184 17.26 -1.88 -14.94
CA ALA A 184 16.77 -2.12 -16.29
C ALA A 184 17.99 -2.19 -17.21
N ILE A 185 18.17 -3.32 -17.87
CA ILE A 185 19.23 -3.52 -18.86
C ILE A 185 18.58 -3.42 -20.23
N THR A 186 19.16 -2.58 -21.08
CA THR A 186 18.74 -2.45 -22.46
C THR A 186 19.82 -2.97 -23.40
N SER A 187 19.42 -3.68 -24.46
CA SER A 187 20.34 -4.16 -25.49
C SER A 187 19.74 -4.04 -26.89
N ILE A 188 20.61 -3.91 -27.89
CA ILE A 188 20.22 -3.81 -29.32
C ILE A 188 20.73 -5.05 -30.03
N LYS A 189 19.82 -5.78 -30.70
CA LYS A 189 20.15 -6.88 -31.61
C LYS A 189 19.71 -6.53 -33.02
N ILE A 190 20.66 -6.51 -33.96
CA ILE A 190 20.42 -6.20 -35.37
C ILE A 190 20.36 -7.51 -36.15
N ALA A 191 19.28 -7.73 -36.90
CA ALA A 191 19.11 -8.91 -37.74
C ALA A 191 18.51 -8.52 -39.10
N SER A 192 19.38 -8.44 -40.13
CA SER A 192 18.99 -8.06 -41.50
C SER A 192 18.31 -6.68 -41.54
N MET A 193 17.04 -6.60 -41.96
CA MET A 193 16.23 -5.36 -42.02
C MET A 193 15.46 -5.06 -40.73
N ASN A 194 15.58 -5.89 -39.70
CA ASN A 194 14.84 -5.74 -38.44
C ASN A 194 15.81 -5.44 -37.29
N ILE A 195 15.39 -4.57 -36.38
CA ILE A 195 16.12 -4.26 -35.14
C ILE A 195 15.26 -4.68 -33.96
N THR A 196 15.82 -5.45 -33.04
CA THR A 196 15.16 -5.79 -31.78
C THR A 196 15.85 -5.09 -30.62
N LEU A 197 15.10 -4.24 -29.92
CA LEU A 197 15.48 -3.62 -28.68
C LEU A 197 14.97 -4.50 -27.54
N SER A 198 15.85 -4.95 -26.66
CA SER A 198 15.46 -5.74 -25.48
C SER A 198 15.49 -4.83 -24.27
N CYS A 199 14.45 -4.90 -23.44
CA CYS A 199 14.43 -4.25 -22.15
C CYS A 199 14.10 -5.29 -21.09
N GLU A 200 14.99 -5.41 -20.11
CA GLU A 200 14.99 -6.47 -19.13
C GLU A 200 15.05 -5.82 -17.75
N ALA A 201 14.20 -6.24 -16.82
CA ALA A 201 14.17 -5.74 -15.46
C ALA A 201 14.20 -6.89 -14.48
N ILE A 202 15.06 -6.78 -13.48
CA ILE A 202 15.09 -7.66 -12.31
C ILE A 202 14.27 -6.99 -11.19
N GLY A 203 13.33 -7.72 -10.61
CA GLY A 203 12.43 -7.23 -9.56
C GLY A 203 11.24 -8.16 -9.36
N LEU A 204 10.30 -7.80 -8.48
CA LEU A 204 9.17 -8.68 -8.17
C LEU A 204 8.24 -8.93 -9.37
N PRO A 205 7.49 -10.06 -9.39
CA PRO A 205 6.43 -10.29 -10.37
C PRO A 205 5.41 -9.15 -10.38
N GLY A 206 5.02 -8.68 -11.57
CA GLY A 206 4.06 -7.57 -11.73
C GLY A 206 4.66 -6.22 -12.15
N LEU A 207 5.95 -6.17 -12.50
CA LEU A 207 6.51 -5.03 -13.24
C LEU A 207 5.85 -4.95 -14.62
N ASP A 208 5.36 -3.76 -14.97
CA ASP A 208 4.89 -3.45 -16.31
C ASP A 208 6.00 -2.73 -17.08
N LEU A 209 6.57 -3.42 -18.06
CA LEU A 209 7.55 -2.84 -18.99
C LEU A 209 6.81 -2.45 -20.26
N TYR A 210 7.01 -1.20 -20.69
CA TYR A 210 6.48 -0.72 -21.97
C TYR A 210 7.51 0.15 -22.69
N TRP A 211 7.31 0.25 -24.00
CA TRP A 211 8.12 1.09 -24.86
C TRP A 211 7.39 2.36 -25.23
N MET A 212 8.13 3.45 -25.36
CA MET A 212 7.62 4.70 -25.88
C MET A 212 8.63 5.36 -26.81
N THR A 213 8.12 6.07 -27.80
CA THR A 213 8.87 6.93 -28.73
C THR A 213 8.05 8.19 -28.98
N ASP A 214 8.69 9.34 -29.15
CA ASP A 214 8.01 10.61 -29.45
C ASP A 214 6.88 10.98 -28.48
N GLY A 215 7.04 10.59 -27.21
CA GLY A 215 6.03 10.82 -26.16
C GLY A 215 4.82 9.88 -26.19
N LYS A 216 4.77 8.89 -27.09
CA LYS A 216 3.66 7.93 -27.23
C LYS A 216 4.07 6.51 -26.83
N ILE A 217 3.18 5.79 -26.17
CA ILE A 217 3.37 4.37 -25.83
C ILE A 217 3.15 3.53 -27.10
N ILE A 218 4.11 2.69 -27.42
CA ILE A 218 4.05 1.78 -28.57
C ILE A 218 3.08 0.63 -28.28
N GLY A 219 2.19 0.33 -29.22
CA GLY A 219 1.24 -0.80 -29.12
C GLY A 219 -0.10 -0.50 -28.42
N LYS A 220 -0.38 0.76 -28.06
CA LYS A 220 -1.66 1.15 -27.42
C LYS A 220 -2.76 1.58 -28.39
N ASP A 221 -2.47 1.76 -29.70
CA ASP A 221 -3.43 2.41 -30.61
C ASP A 221 -3.29 2.09 -32.13
N ASP A 222 -2.74 0.94 -32.53
CA ASP A 222 -2.51 0.67 -33.95
C ASP A 222 -3.50 -0.34 -34.53
N GLY A 223 -4.63 0.19 -35.01
CA GLY A 223 -5.60 -0.54 -35.83
C GLY A 223 -5.06 -0.84 -37.23
N TYR A 224 -4.64 -2.09 -37.43
CA TYR A 224 -4.45 -2.83 -38.70
C TYR A 224 -3.27 -2.49 -39.65
N SER A 225 -2.80 -3.60 -40.27
CA SER A 225 -1.71 -3.82 -41.23
C SER A 225 -0.31 -3.87 -40.60
N PHE A 226 0.46 -4.91 -41.00
CA PHE A 226 1.74 -5.38 -40.43
C PHE A 226 2.38 -4.45 -39.39
N PRO A 227 2.34 -4.80 -38.10
CA PRO A 227 2.75 -3.86 -37.07
C PRO A 227 4.24 -3.54 -37.25
N LYS A 228 4.53 -2.26 -37.57
CA LYS A 228 5.88 -1.69 -37.64
C LYS A 228 6.71 -2.07 -36.39
N TYR A 229 6.01 -2.22 -35.27
CA TYR A 229 6.53 -2.56 -33.95
C TYR A 229 5.89 -3.85 -33.45
N VAL A 230 6.69 -4.89 -33.24
CA VAL A 230 6.26 -6.16 -32.63
C VAL A 230 6.78 -6.22 -31.21
N LEU A 231 5.88 -6.39 -30.24
CA LEU A 231 6.23 -6.53 -28.82
C LEU A 231 6.22 -8.00 -28.41
N SER A 232 7.23 -8.43 -27.66
CA SER A 232 7.30 -9.74 -27.02
C SER A 232 7.62 -9.57 -25.53
N LYS A 233 6.60 -9.75 -24.69
CA LYS A 233 6.67 -9.57 -23.24
C LYS A 233 6.51 -10.91 -22.53
N ALA A 234 7.37 -11.17 -21.55
CA ALA A 234 7.23 -12.32 -20.66
C ALA A 234 7.93 -12.07 -19.31
N SER A 235 7.62 -12.95 -18.36
CA SER A 235 8.17 -12.91 -17.01
C SER A 235 8.52 -14.33 -16.56
N GLU A 236 9.67 -14.49 -15.92
CA GLU A 236 10.14 -15.73 -15.33
C GLU A 236 10.70 -15.44 -13.93
N GLY A 237 10.03 -15.90 -12.87
CA GLY A 237 10.44 -15.60 -11.50
C GLY A 237 10.43 -14.09 -11.20
N ASN A 238 11.59 -13.55 -10.82
CA ASN A 238 11.82 -12.13 -10.57
C ASN A 238 12.41 -11.38 -11.78
N TYR A 239 12.30 -11.97 -12.96
CA TYR A 239 12.82 -11.41 -14.20
C TYR A 239 11.65 -11.11 -15.14
N THR A 240 11.60 -9.90 -15.68
CA THR A 240 10.59 -9.51 -16.67
C THR A 240 11.28 -8.82 -17.82
N TRP A 241 10.86 -9.12 -19.04
CA TRP A 241 11.37 -8.48 -20.23
C TRP A 241 10.25 -8.05 -21.17
N ASN A 242 10.54 -7.02 -21.96
CA ASN A 242 9.71 -6.59 -23.07
C ASN A 242 10.62 -6.24 -24.25
N ASN A 243 10.57 -7.06 -25.30
CA ASN A 243 11.34 -6.86 -26.51
C ASN A 243 10.51 -6.13 -27.55
N LEU A 244 11.07 -5.07 -28.14
CA LEU A 244 10.50 -4.31 -29.24
C LEU A 244 11.26 -4.62 -30.52
N THR A 245 10.61 -5.30 -31.46
CA THR A 245 11.15 -5.54 -32.80
C THR A 245 10.57 -4.51 -33.77
N ILE A 246 11.44 -3.66 -34.32
CA ILE A 246 11.14 -2.73 -35.40
C ILE A 246 11.36 -3.48 -36.72
N THR A 247 10.30 -3.63 -37.52
CA THR A 247 10.37 -4.35 -38.80
C THR A 247 10.62 -3.40 -39.96
N ASN A 248 11.33 -3.88 -41.00
CA ASN A 248 11.62 -3.11 -42.23
C ASN A 248 12.17 -1.71 -41.93
N VAL A 249 13.31 -1.67 -41.28
CA VAL A 249 13.92 -0.45 -40.74
C VAL A 249 14.30 0.52 -41.86
N VAL A 250 13.92 1.79 -41.70
CA VAL A 250 14.20 2.92 -42.59
C VAL A 250 14.86 4.05 -41.81
N ASN A 251 15.39 5.07 -42.50
CA ASN A 251 16.08 6.20 -41.86
C ASN A 251 15.22 6.94 -40.82
N GLU A 252 13.90 6.98 -41.02
CA GLU A 252 12.97 7.60 -40.08
C GLU A 252 12.90 6.86 -38.74
N ASP A 253 13.32 5.60 -38.66
CA ASP A 253 13.36 4.83 -37.41
C ASP A 253 14.57 5.20 -36.53
N GLN A 254 15.49 6.04 -37.01
CA GLN A 254 16.59 6.61 -36.22
C GLN A 254 16.06 7.65 -35.23
N ARG A 255 15.68 7.18 -34.04
CA ARG A 255 15.12 8.02 -33.00
C ARG A 255 15.37 7.43 -31.61
N GLU A 256 14.92 8.19 -30.62
CA GLU A 256 15.01 7.82 -29.21
C GLU A 256 13.89 6.83 -28.85
N TYR A 257 14.26 5.63 -28.40
CA TYR A 257 13.33 4.67 -27.84
C TYR A 257 13.55 4.57 -26.34
N LYS A 258 12.48 4.72 -25.56
CA LYS A 258 12.53 4.61 -24.10
C LYS A 258 11.81 3.34 -23.66
N CYS A 259 12.52 2.52 -22.91
CA CYS A 259 11.87 1.51 -22.09
C CYS A 259 11.55 2.13 -20.73
N ALA A 260 10.30 2.00 -20.31
CA ALA A 260 9.85 2.44 -19.00
C ALA A 260 9.36 1.26 -18.18
N ILE A 261 9.73 1.28 -16.90
CA ILE A 261 9.22 0.35 -15.88
C ILE A 261 8.18 1.10 -15.06
N GLN A 262 6.95 0.58 -15.06
CA GLN A 262 5.88 1.03 -14.21
C GLN A 262 5.39 -0.12 -13.34
N ASN A 263 5.03 0.20 -12.10
CA ASN A 263 4.25 -0.67 -11.23
C ASN A 263 3.23 0.25 -10.57
N SER A 264 2.07 -0.30 -10.23
CA SER A 264 1.08 0.32 -9.34
C SER A 264 1.65 0.93 -8.02
N SER A 265 2.90 0.62 -7.69
CA SER A 265 3.63 1.09 -6.50
C SER A 265 4.79 2.05 -6.80
N LEU A 266 5.00 2.43 -8.08
CA LEU A 266 6.01 3.40 -8.50
C LEU A 266 5.36 4.77 -8.68
N PRO A 267 5.63 5.77 -7.82
CA PRO A 267 5.21 7.14 -8.06
C PRO A 267 5.95 7.78 -9.26
N ASN A 268 7.13 7.24 -9.62
CA ASN A 268 7.98 7.72 -10.70
C ASN A 268 8.38 6.57 -11.64
N GLU A 269 8.20 6.78 -12.94
CA GLU A 269 8.64 5.85 -13.99
C GLU A 269 10.17 5.78 -14.02
N HIS A 270 10.74 4.57 -13.99
CA HIS A 270 12.16 4.37 -14.32
C HIS A 270 12.29 4.19 -15.82
N LYS A 271 13.07 5.07 -16.46
CA LYS A 271 13.26 5.08 -17.92
C LYS A 271 14.70 4.80 -18.27
N VAL A 272 14.90 3.91 -19.23
CA VAL A 272 16.18 3.71 -19.88
C VAL A 272 16.02 4.03 -21.35
N THR A 273 16.88 4.92 -21.84
CA THR A 273 16.89 5.40 -23.22
C THR A 273 17.85 4.57 -24.07
N LEU A 274 17.44 4.26 -25.29
CA LEU A 274 18.27 3.72 -26.35
C LEU A 274 18.17 4.61 -27.58
N ASP A 275 19.31 5.04 -28.10
CA ASP A 275 19.39 5.74 -29.39
C ASP A 275 19.69 4.74 -30.51
N VAL A 276 18.76 4.57 -31.44
CA VAL A 276 18.96 3.72 -32.61
C VAL A 276 19.60 4.56 -33.73
N LYS A 277 20.83 4.22 -34.12
CA LYS A 277 21.54 4.81 -35.26
C LYS A 277 21.79 3.74 -36.32
N LEU A 278 21.40 4.01 -37.57
CA LEU A 278 21.77 3.15 -38.71
C LEU A 278 23.09 3.67 -39.27
N LEU A 279 24.01 2.74 -39.56
CA LEU A 279 25.28 3.02 -40.22
C LEU A 279 25.09 3.22 -41.73
#